data_AF-A0A4Q5RTX9-F1
#
_entry.id   AF-A0A4Q5RTX9-F1
#
_cell.length_a   1.000
_cell.length_b   1.000
_cell.length_c   1.000
_cell.angle_alpha   90.00
_cell.angle_beta   90.00
_cell.angle_gamma   90.00
#
_symmetry.space_group_name_H-M   'P 1'
#
loop_
_entity.id
_entity.type
_entity.pdbx_description
1 polymer ?
#
loop_
_entity_poly.entity_id
_entity_poly.type
_entity_poly.pdbx_seq_one_letter_code
_entity_poly.pdbx_strand_id
1 'polypeptide(L)'
;MHRIDVKAALQKKFGSVASFERKHDLPEKSVNDVLRGRPWKRVADAIEKALATEEGTPAESEFSDCSKGCATSHRLIEGAR
;
A
#
# COMPACT_ATOMS: atom_id res chain seq x y z
N MET A 1 1.53 -11.50 15.44
CA MET A 1 1.96 -10.50 14.43
C MET A 1 1.30 -9.17 14.74
N HIS A 2 2.06 -8.06 14.79
CA HIS A 2 1.45 -6.74 14.94
C HIS A 2 0.93 -6.24 13.60
N ARG A 3 -0.11 -5.40 13.64
CA ARG A 3 -0.75 -4.83 12.43
C ARG A 3 0.22 -3.97 11.61
N ILE A 4 1.19 -3.36 12.28
CA ILE A 4 2.28 -2.60 11.65
C ILE A 4 3.20 -3.53 10.86
N ASP A 5 3.52 -4.71 11.39
CA ASP A 5 4.36 -5.71 10.72
C ASP A 5 3.71 -6.20 9.42
N VAL A 6 2.40 -6.47 9.46
CA VAL A 6 1.62 -6.90 8.28
C VAL A 6 1.66 -5.84 7.18
N LYS A 7 1.45 -4.57 7.55
CA LYS A 7 1.52 -3.45 6.61
C LYS A 7 2.92 -3.32 6.00
N ALA A 8 3.96 -3.42 6.83
CA ALA A 8 5.34 -3.33 6.37
C ALA A 8 5.71 -4.50 5.44
N ALA A 9 5.26 -5.72 5.74
CA ALA A 9 5.47 -6.88 4.89
C ALA A 9 4.79 -6.72 3.52
N LEU A 10 3.55 -6.23 3.48
CA LEU A 10 2.87 -5.93 2.21
C LEU A 10 3.59 -4.85 1.40
N GLN A 11 4.07 -3.78 2.05
CA GLN A 11 4.84 -2.74 1.38
C GLN A 11 6.18 -3.26 0.84
N LYS A 12 6.86 -4.14 1.55
CA LYS A 12 8.12 -4.75 1.07
C LYS A 12 7.92 -5.59 -0.19
N LYS A 13 6.79 -6.31 -0.30
CA LYS A 13 6.51 -7.19 -1.45
C LYS A 13 5.93 -6.45 -2.66
N PHE A 14 4.98 -5.55 -2.41
CA PHE A 14 4.17 -4.92 -3.46
C PHE A 14 4.51 -3.43 -3.66
N GLY A 15 5.43 -2.88 -2.88
CA GLY A 15 5.78 -1.45 -2.84
C GLY A 15 4.79 -0.60 -2.05
N SER A 16 3.50 -0.88 -2.19
CA SER A 16 2.43 -0.17 -1.50
C SER A 16 1.25 -1.08 -1.22
N VAL A 17 0.49 -0.75 -0.18
CA VAL A 17 -0.78 -1.41 0.15
C VAL A 17 -1.78 -1.25 -1.01
N ALA A 18 -1.80 -0.10 -1.68
CA ALA A 18 -2.66 0.14 -2.84
C ALA A 18 -2.28 -0.73 -4.04
N SER A 19 -0.99 -1.02 -4.24
CA SER A 19 -0.53 -1.92 -5.31
C SER A 19 -0.98 -3.35 -5.06
N PHE A 20 -0.93 -3.80 -3.80
CA PHE A 20 -1.49 -5.08 -3.40
C PHE A 20 -3.01 -5.13 -3.64
N GLU A 21 -3.75 -4.09 -3.26
CA GLU A 21 -5.20 -4.01 -3.50
C GLU A 21 -5.53 -4.15 -4.99
N ARG A 22 -4.79 -3.45 -5.86
CA ARG A 22 -4.96 -3.55 -7.33
C ARG A 22 -4.61 -4.93 -7.88
N LYS A 23 -3.52 -5.55 -7.40
CA LYS A 23 -3.06 -6.86 -7.88
C LYS A 23 -4.02 -8.00 -7.49
N HIS A 24 -4.75 -7.83 -6.41
CA HIS A 24 -5.70 -8.82 -5.88
C HIS A 24 -7.18 -8.46 -6.12
N ASP A 25 -7.47 -7.46 -6.97
CA ASP A 25 -8.82 -6.98 -7.27
C ASP A 25 -9.64 -6.66 -6.00
N LEU A 26 -8.98 -6.03 -5.02
CA LEU A 26 -9.59 -5.64 -3.76
C LEU A 26 -10.05 -4.18 -3.82
N PRO A 27 -11.12 -3.80 -3.10
CA PRO A 27 -11.54 -2.41 -3.05
C PRO A 27 -10.47 -1.53 -2.40
N GLU A 28 -10.39 -0.26 -2.78
CA GLU A 28 -9.43 0.67 -2.19
C GLU A 28 -9.63 0.82 -0.68
N LYS A 29 -8.52 0.92 0.07
CA LYS A 29 -8.47 1.08 1.53
C LYS A 29 -8.99 -0.11 2.34
N SER A 30 -9.43 -1.18 1.69
CA SER A 30 -9.97 -2.38 2.34
C SER A 30 -8.95 -3.04 3.26
N VAL A 31 -7.67 -3.03 2.86
CA VAL A 31 -6.58 -3.55 3.70
C VAL A 31 -6.39 -2.66 4.93
N ASN A 32 -6.54 -1.33 4.77
CA ASN A 32 -6.47 -0.42 5.90
C ASN A 32 -7.60 -0.66 6.90
N ASP A 33 -8.81 -0.93 6.41
CA ASP A 33 -9.96 -1.31 7.22
C ASP A 33 -9.70 -2.60 8.02
N VAL A 34 -9.15 -3.64 7.39
CA VAL A 34 -8.76 -4.88 8.08
C VAL A 34 -7.70 -4.61 9.14
N LEU A 35 -6.67 -3.83 8.82
CA LEU A 35 -5.62 -3.44 9.78
C LEU A 35 -6.15 -2.54 10.91
N ARG A 36 -7.26 -1.84 10.71
CA ARG A 36 -7.94 -1.08 11.77
C ARG A 36 -8.84 -1.96 12.64
N GLY A 37 -9.10 -3.20 12.25
CA GLY A 37 -9.90 -4.17 12.99
C GLY A 37 -11.30 -4.38 12.41
N ARG A 38 -11.58 -3.88 11.20
CA ARG A 38 -12.84 -4.16 10.51
C ARG A 38 -12.81 -5.57 9.91
N PRO A 39 -13.81 -6.42 10.18
CA PRO A 39 -13.75 -7.82 9.78
C PRO A 39 -14.11 -8.00 8.31
N TRP A 40 -13.10 -8.07 7.43
CA TRP A 40 -13.28 -8.43 6.02
C TRP A 40 -12.55 -9.73 5.71
N LYS A 41 -13.30 -10.85 5.73
CA LYS A 41 -12.76 -12.20 5.53
C LYS A 41 -11.99 -12.35 4.22
N ARG A 42 -12.51 -11.81 3.11
CA ARG A 42 -11.84 -11.91 1.80
C ARG A 42 -10.48 -11.22 1.77
N VAL A 43 -10.37 -10.07 2.41
CA VAL A 43 -9.12 -9.30 2.44
C VAL A 43 -8.12 -9.90 3.42
N ALA A 44 -8.59 -10.37 4.58
CA ALA A 44 -7.75 -11.10 5.52
C ALA A 44 -7.14 -12.36 4.87
N ASP A 45 -7.95 -13.17 4.18
CA ASP A 45 -7.48 -14.36 3.46
C ASP A 45 -6.45 -14.02 2.36
N ALA A 46 -6.69 -12.96 1.60
CA ALA A 46 -5.75 -12.49 0.59
C ALA A 46 -4.40 -12.05 1.21
N ILE A 47 -4.44 -11.33 2.33
CA ILE A 47 -3.24 -10.90 3.05
C ILE A 47 -2.48 -12.13 3.58
N GLU A 48 -3.17 -13.08 4.19
CA GLU A 48 -2.57 -14.32 4.71
C GLU A 48 -1.92 -15.13 3.59
N LYS A 49 -2.59 -15.33 2.46
CA LYS A 49 -2.02 -15.99 1.28
C LYS A 49 -0.80 -15.27 0.73
N ALA A 50 -0.88 -13.95 0.62
CA ALA A 50 0.22 -13.15 0.13
C ALA A 50 1.42 -13.23 1.07
N LEU A 51 1.20 -13.29 2.40
CA LEU A 51 2.25 -13.46 3.40
C LEU A 51 2.80 -14.89 3.48
N ALA A 52 1.99 -15.91 3.22
CA ALA A 52 2.39 -17.31 3.24
C ALA A 52 3.24 -17.72 2.01
N THR A 53 3.12 -17.01 0.89
CA THR A 53 3.79 -17.36 -0.38
C THR A 53 5.27 -16.89 -0.44
N GLU A 54 5.94 -16.67 0.68
CA GLU A 54 7.35 -16.17 0.74
C GLU A 54 8.42 -17.17 0.31
N GLU A 55 8.06 -18.39 -0.09
CA GLU A 55 9.02 -19.45 -0.38
C GLU A 55 9.14 -19.74 -1.90
N GLY A 56 8.96 -18.74 -2.78
CA GLY A 56 9.13 -19.01 -4.20
C GLY A 56 8.90 -17.85 -5.17
N THR A 57 10.01 -17.31 -5.68
CA THR A 57 10.18 -16.53 -6.92
C THR A 57 9.75 -15.05 -6.92
N PRO A 58 10.70 -14.11 -7.11
CA PRO A 58 10.39 -12.71 -7.32
C PRO A 58 9.89 -12.52 -8.76
N ALA A 59 8.57 -12.50 -8.94
CA ALA A 59 7.98 -12.07 -10.20
C ALA A 59 8.05 -10.54 -10.28
N GLU A 60 9.04 -10.10 -11.06
CA GLU A 60 9.31 -8.74 -11.50
C GLU A 60 8.03 -7.95 -11.79
N SER A 61 7.98 -6.72 -11.31
CA SER A 61 7.01 -5.74 -11.77
C SER A 61 7.70 -4.40 -11.70
N GLU A 62 8.09 -3.90 -12.87
CA GLU A 62 8.71 -2.60 -13.10
C GLU A 62 7.99 -1.53 -12.27
N PHE A 63 8.71 -1.00 -11.28
CA PHE A 63 8.22 0.06 -10.42
C PHE A 63 8.08 1.33 -11.26
N SER A 64 6.87 1.58 -11.74
CA SER A 64 6.51 2.85 -12.36
C SER A 64 6.61 3.95 -11.30
N ASP A 65 7.55 4.86 -11.53
CA ASP A 65 7.77 6.11 -10.84
C ASP A 65 6.43 6.85 -10.63
N CYS A 66 5.85 6.71 -9.44
CA CYS A 66 4.77 7.59 -9.01
C CYS A 66 5.41 8.90 -8.55
N SER A 67 5.78 9.73 -9.53
CA SER A 67 5.90 11.19 -9.42
C SER A 67 4.61 11.76 -8.84
N LYS A 68 4.43 11.66 -7.52
CA LYS A 68 3.48 12.49 -6.80
C LYS A 68 4.07 13.88 -6.78
N GLY A 69 3.63 14.70 -7.74
CA GLY A 69 3.83 16.14 -7.72
C GLY A 69 3.43 16.66 -6.35
N CYS A 70 4.42 16.94 -5.51
CA CYS A 70 4.28 17.81 -4.37
C CYS A 70 3.94 19.16 -4.96
N ALA A 71 2.64 19.43 -5.17
CA ALA A 71 2.16 20.77 -5.41
C ALA A 71 2.37 21.56 -4.11
N THR A 72 3.63 21.91 -3.84
CA THR A 72 3.97 22.90 -2.84
C THR A 72 3.65 24.24 -3.47
N SER A 73 2.37 24.63 -3.41
CA SER A 73 1.94 25.99 -3.69
C SER A 73 2.57 26.91 -2.64
N HIS A 74 3.81 27.33 -2.86
CA HIS A 74 4.40 28.45 -2.12
C HIS A 74 3.65 29.72 -2.54
N ARG A 75 2.81 30.21 -1.63
CA ARG A 75 2.15 31.52 -1.69
C ARG A 75 3.24 32.59 -1.82
N LEU A 76 3.43 33.16 -3.02
CA LEU A 76 4.20 34.40 -3.18
C LEU A 76 3.52 35.48 -2.35
N ILE A 77 4.21 35.96 -1.31
CA ILE A 77 3.84 37.20 -0.65
C ILE A 77 4.60 38.29 -1.41
N GLU A 78 3.90 38.92 -2.36
CA GLU A 78 4.34 40.16 -2.96
C GLU A 78 4.16 41.27 -1.92
N GLY A 79 5.24 41.97 -1.57
CA GLY A 79 5.16 43.17 -0.73
C GLY A 79 6.26 43.28 0.31
N ALA A 80 7.43 43.78 -0.10
CA ALA A 80 8.35 44.46 0.81
C ALA A 80 9.03 45.63 0.06
N ARG A 81 8.39 46.79 0.22
CA ARG A 81 8.87 48.18 0.20
C ARG A 81 9.97 48.60 -0.77
#